data_AF-A0A1B0Z385-F1
#
_entry.id   AF-A0A1B0Z385-F1
#
_cell.length_a   1.000
_cell.length_b   1.000
_cell.length_c   1.000
_cell.angle_alpha   90.00
_cell.angle_beta   90.00
_cell.angle_gamma   90.00
#
_symmetry.space_group_name_H-M   'P 1'
#
loop_
_entity.id
_entity.type
_entity.pdbx_description
1 polymer ?
#
loop_
_entity_poly.entity_id
_entity_poly.type
_entity_poly.pdbx_seq_one_letter_code
_entity_poly.pdbx_strand_id
1 'polypeptide(L)'
;MATWSDLNLQNSASPLMEQLIFFHDHTLFILLMITVLVAYVMVGLMFNKFTHRYLLEGQTIEVIWTVLPAVTLIFIALPSLRLLYLLDESMDPLLTIKTIGHQWYWSYEYTDFTDPYEFDSYMLPYNEMPMNGFRLLDVDNRTILPMNTPIRMLVTAADVLHSWTVPALGVKVDATPGRLNQTSFFMNRPGLFYGQCSEICGANHSFMPIVIE
;
A
#
# COMPACT_ATOMS: atom_id res chain seq x y z
N MET A 1 -3.01 7.93 9.81
CA MET A 1 -3.70 8.58 8.67
C MET A 1 -2.76 9.55 8.01
N ALA A 2 -3.02 9.92 6.74
CA ALA A 2 -2.26 10.95 6.06
C ALA A 2 -2.46 12.31 6.75
N THR A 3 -1.36 13.03 6.99
CA THR A 3 -1.40 14.39 7.53
C THR A 3 -1.32 15.42 6.41
N TRP A 4 -1.76 16.65 6.69
CA TRP A 4 -1.71 17.72 5.71
C TRP A 4 -0.26 18.02 5.30
N SER A 5 -0.05 18.26 4.00
CA SER A 5 1.29 18.51 3.41
C SER A 5 2.33 17.41 3.65
N ASP A 6 1.90 16.18 3.96
CA ASP A 6 2.83 15.06 4.07
C ASP A 6 3.34 14.65 2.68
N LEU A 7 4.65 14.48 2.58
CA LEU A 7 5.34 14.06 1.36
C LEU A 7 5.76 12.60 1.41
N ASN A 8 5.78 12.01 2.62
CA ASN A 8 6.25 10.66 2.84
C ASN A 8 5.08 9.67 2.93
N LEU A 9 5.41 8.39 3.04
CA LEU A 9 4.45 7.35 3.39
C LEU A 9 3.96 7.56 4.84
N GLN A 10 2.72 7.12 5.11
CA GLN A 10 2.19 7.14 6.46
C GLN A 10 3.07 6.32 7.41
N ASN A 11 3.16 6.75 8.67
CA ASN A 11 3.90 6.03 9.70
C ASN A 11 3.44 4.56 9.80
N SER A 12 4.37 3.63 9.56
CA SER A 12 4.14 2.19 9.64
C SER A 12 3.57 1.75 11.00
N ALA A 13 2.61 0.83 10.98
CA ALA A 13 2.08 0.12 12.14
C ALA A 13 2.26 -1.40 12.05
N SER A 14 3.02 -1.89 11.07
CA SER A 14 3.36 -3.31 10.89
C SER A 14 4.85 -3.48 10.55
N PRO A 15 5.51 -4.57 10.98
CA PRO A 15 6.90 -4.83 10.59
C PRO A 15 7.08 -4.85 9.06
N LEU A 16 6.08 -5.35 8.34
CA LEU A 16 6.09 -5.44 6.88
C LEU A 16 6.03 -4.05 6.22
N MET A 17 5.19 -3.15 6.70
CA MET A 17 5.14 -1.77 6.17
C MET A 17 6.43 -1.01 6.45
N GLU A 18 7.11 -1.29 7.58
CA GLU A 18 8.42 -0.71 7.85
C GLU A 18 9.47 -1.18 6.82
N GLN A 19 9.48 -2.47 6.49
CA GLN A 19 10.35 -2.99 5.44
C GLN A 19 10.02 -2.43 4.05
N LEU A 20 8.74 -2.20 3.75
CA LEU A 20 8.31 -1.54 2.52
C LEU A 20 8.80 -0.09 2.44
N ILE A 21 8.80 0.66 3.55
CA ILE A 21 9.37 2.01 3.62
C ILE A 21 10.88 1.98 3.36
N PHE A 22 11.63 1.06 3.99
CA PHE A 22 13.06 0.91 3.72
C PHE A 22 13.37 0.57 2.27
N PHE A 23 12.57 -0.32 1.66
CA PHE A 23 12.73 -0.65 0.24
C PHE A 23 12.38 0.54 -0.66
N HIS A 24 11.31 1.27 -0.37
CA HIS A 24 10.95 2.50 -1.05
C HIS A 24 12.14 3.48 -1.03
N ASP A 25 12.72 3.75 0.14
CA ASP A 25 13.81 4.71 0.27
C ASP A 25 15.08 4.26 -0.46
N HIS A 26 15.40 2.96 -0.43
CA HIS A 26 16.50 2.38 -1.22
C HIS A 26 16.28 2.58 -2.72
N THR A 27 15.07 2.30 -3.22
CA THR A 27 14.76 2.52 -4.65
C THR A 27 14.77 3.99 -5.03
N LEU A 28 14.22 4.87 -4.18
CA LEU A 28 14.19 6.31 -4.40
C LEU A 28 15.62 6.89 -4.44
N PHE A 29 16.52 6.42 -3.58
CA PHE A 29 17.93 6.81 -3.61
C PHE A 29 18.59 6.49 -4.96
N ILE A 30 18.38 5.28 -5.49
CA ILE A 30 18.93 4.88 -6.79
C ILE A 30 18.33 5.73 -7.92
N LEU A 31 17.01 5.94 -7.91
CA LEU A 31 16.32 6.77 -8.91
C LEU A 31 16.80 8.24 -8.86
N LEU A 32 17.01 8.79 -7.67
CA LEU A 32 17.54 10.13 -7.50
C LEU A 32 18.96 10.24 -8.07
N MET A 33 19.83 9.26 -7.81
CA MET A 33 21.18 9.22 -8.38
C MET A 33 21.16 9.22 -9.91
N ILE A 34 20.28 8.41 -10.51
CA ILE A 34 20.13 8.34 -11.98
C ILE A 34 19.58 9.65 -12.54
N THR A 35 18.54 10.22 -11.93
CA THR A 35 17.92 11.47 -12.41
C THR A 35 18.89 12.65 -12.31
N VAL A 36 19.66 12.77 -11.22
CA VAL A 36 20.70 13.79 -11.07
C VAL A 36 21.81 13.60 -12.12
N LEU A 37 22.26 12.37 -12.36
CA LEU A 37 23.26 12.07 -13.40
C LEU A 37 22.77 12.50 -14.79
N VAL A 38 21.57 12.09 -15.17
CA VAL A 38 20.97 12.43 -16.47
C VAL A 38 20.77 13.94 -16.60
N ALA A 39 20.23 14.59 -15.57
CA ALA A 39 20.05 16.03 -15.55
C ALA A 39 21.39 16.77 -15.70
N TYR A 40 22.44 16.32 -15.00
CA TYR A 40 23.78 16.88 -15.12
C TYR A 40 24.34 16.76 -16.54
N VAL A 41 24.24 15.58 -17.16
CA VAL A 41 24.70 15.37 -18.55
C VAL A 41 23.92 16.26 -19.52
N MET A 42 22.60 16.31 -19.40
CA MET A 42 21.74 17.13 -20.27
C MET A 42 22.08 18.62 -20.15
N VAL A 43 22.21 19.13 -18.92
CA VAL A 43 22.60 20.53 -18.68
C VAL A 43 24.01 20.81 -19.21
N GLY A 44 24.96 19.90 -18.99
CA GLY A 44 26.32 20.02 -19.48
C GLY A 44 26.40 20.08 -21.01
N LEU A 45 25.61 19.27 -21.71
CA LEU A 45 25.53 19.29 -23.18
C LEU A 45 24.95 20.61 -23.71
N MET A 46 23.97 21.21 -23.02
CA MET A 46 23.40 22.50 -23.43
C MET A 46 24.40 23.66 -23.35
N PHE A 47 25.38 23.59 -22.43
CA PHE A 47 26.40 24.63 -22.27
C PHE A 47 27.70 24.35 -23.04
N ASN A 48 27.82 23.18 -23.68
CA ASN A 48 29.03 22.81 -24.39
C ASN A 48 29.13 23.56 -25.74
N LYS A 49 30.24 24.27 -25.97
CA LYS A 49 30.50 25.01 -27.21
C LYS A 49 31.28 24.21 -28.25
N PHE A 50 31.92 23.10 -27.84
CA PHE A 50 32.73 22.28 -28.75
C PHE A 50 31.82 21.36 -29.57
N THR A 51 32.14 21.23 -30.86
CA THR A 51 31.38 20.35 -31.77
C THR A 51 32.26 19.22 -32.26
N HIS A 52 31.71 18.00 -32.25
CA HIS A 52 32.38 16.81 -32.76
C HIS A 52 31.42 16.01 -33.65
N ARG A 53 31.46 16.28 -34.95
CA ARG A 53 30.47 15.79 -35.94
C ARG A 53 30.76 14.39 -36.48
N TYR A 54 31.98 13.89 -36.30
CA TYR A 54 32.42 12.63 -36.88
C TYR A 54 32.33 11.44 -35.91
N LEU A 55 31.74 11.61 -34.73
CA LEU A 55 31.43 10.50 -33.82
C LEU A 55 30.14 9.81 -34.30
N LEU A 56 30.31 8.80 -35.16
CA LEU A 56 29.19 8.02 -35.70
C LEU A 56 28.90 6.75 -34.90
N GLU A 57 29.92 6.17 -34.25
CA GLU A 57 29.81 4.92 -33.50
C GLU A 57 30.56 5.01 -32.17
N GLY A 58 30.07 4.25 -31.19
CA GLY A 58 30.61 4.24 -29.83
C GLY A 58 30.31 2.93 -29.13
N GLN A 59 30.74 1.81 -29.69
CA GLN A 59 30.45 0.47 -29.14
C GLN A 59 30.85 0.34 -27.66
N THR A 60 31.94 0.97 -27.24
CA THR A 60 32.36 0.96 -25.83
C THR A 60 31.37 1.68 -24.90
N ILE A 61 30.80 2.83 -25.31
CA ILE A 61 29.79 3.54 -24.50
C ILE A 61 28.45 2.81 -24.50
N GLU A 62 28.11 2.17 -25.62
CA GLU A 62 26.92 1.32 -25.75
C GLU A 62 26.97 0.17 -24.75
N VAL A 63 28.10 -0.54 -24.66
CA VAL A 63 28.29 -1.61 -23.68
C VAL A 63 28.16 -1.07 -22.26
N ILE A 64 28.76 0.10 -21.95
CA ILE A 64 28.71 0.69 -20.61
C ILE A 64 27.27 1.03 -20.20
N TRP A 65 26.52 1.75 -21.04
CA TRP A 65 25.14 2.14 -20.69
C TRP A 65 24.14 0.99 -20.74
N THR A 66 24.51 -0.18 -21.27
CA THR A 66 23.65 -1.37 -21.23
C THR A 66 23.94 -2.18 -19.98
N VAL A 67 25.22 -2.37 -19.64
CA VAL A 67 25.63 -3.16 -18.46
C VAL A 67 25.29 -2.41 -17.16
N LEU A 68 25.52 -1.09 -17.10
CA LEU A 68 25.31 -0.33 -15.86
C LEU A 68 23.84 -0.36 -15.39
N PRO A 69 22.83 -0.07 -16.22
CA PRO A 69 21.43 -0.22 -15.82
C PRO A 69 21.05 -1.65 -15.43
N ALA A 70 21.55 -2.67 -16.14
CA ALA A 70 21.29 -4.06 -15.79
C ALA A 70 21.78 -4.39 -14.37
N VAL A 71 22.98 -3.92 -13.99
CA VAL A 71 23.50 -4.06 -12.64
C VAL A 71 22.65 -3.28 -11.63
N THR A 72 22.24 -2.04 -11.92
CA THR A 72 21.38 -1.27 -11.01
C THR A 72 20.02 -1.94 -10.77
N LEU A 73 19.44 -2.59 -11.77
CA LEU A 73 18.19 -3.34 -11.62
C LEU A 73 18.35 -4.54 -10.70
N ILE A 74 19.51 -5.23 -10.72
CA ILE A 74 19.79 -6.32 -9.78
C ILE A 74 19.78 -5.81 -8.33
N PHE A 75 20.36 -4.64 -8.08
CA PHE A 75 20.36 -4.02 -6.74
C PHE A 75 18.98 -3.59 -6.25
N ILE A 76 18.03 -3.33 -7.15
CA ILE A 76 16.62 -3.08 -6.81
C ILE A 76 15.86 -4.41 -6.64
N ALA A 77 16.09 -5.37 -7.53
CA ALA A 77 15.33 -6.61 -7.58
C ALA A 77 15.59 -7.53 -6.38
N LEU A 78 16.84 -7.64 -5.89
CA LEU A 78 17.17 -8.53 -4.77
C LEU A 78 16.41 -8.20 -3.47
N PRO A 79 16.40 -6.96 -2.95
CA PRO A 79 15.59 -6.63 -1.78
C PRO A 79 14.09 -6.74 -2.07
N SER A 80 13.64 -6.39 -3.28
CA SER A 80 12.23 -6.51 -3.69
C SER A 80 11.71 -7.95 -3.59
N LEU A 81 12.44 -8.90 -4.19
CA LEU A 81 12.08 -10.31 -4.16
C LEU A 81 12.11 -10.88 -2.74
N ARG A 82 13.10 -10.50 -1.93
CA ARG A 82 13.14 -10.89 -0.52
C ARG A 82 11.88 -10.44 0.23
N LEU A 83 11.44 -9.20 0.03
CA LEU A 83 10.22 -8.69 0.65
C LEU A 83 8.96 -9.39 0.14
N LEU A 84 8.89 -9.69 -1.15
CA LEU A 84 7.77 -10.44 -1.73
C LEU A 84 7.58 -11.78 -1.02
N TYR A 85 8.66 -12.54 -0.82
CA TYR A 85 8.58 -13.81 -0.11
C TYR A 85 8.24 -13.67 1.38
N LEU A 86 8.72 -12.61 2.05
CA LEU A 86 8.35 -12.33 3.44
C LEU A 86 6.87 -11.94 3.60
N LEU A 87 6.28 -11.30 2.58
CA LEU A 87 4.86 -10.95 2.57
C LEU A 87 3.95 -12.17 2.33
N ASP A 88 4.43 -13.13 1.54
CA ASP A 88 3.67 -14.34 1.17
C ASP A 88 3.81 -15.47 2.21
N GLU A 89 4.80 -15.38 3.10
CA GLU A 89 5.01 -16.37 4.15
C GLU A 89 3.79 -16.40 5.10
N SER A 90 3.08 -17.53 5.09
CA SER A 90 1.89 -17.70 5.91
C SER A 90 2.29 -17.89 7.38
N MET A 91 2.05 -16.86 8.18
CA MET A 91 2.08 -16.98 9.64
C MET A 91 0.90 -17.85 10.09
N ASP A 92 1.09 -18.69 11.12
CA ASP A 92 -0.03 -19.33 11.83
C ASP A 92 -0.86 -18.24 12.51
N PRO A 93 -2.07 -17.91 12.02
CA PRO A 93 -2.83 -16.81 12.57
C PRO A 93 -3.51 -17.24 13.87
N LEU A 94 -3.63 -16.30 14.80
CA LEU A 94 -4.41 -16.49 16.03
C LEU A 94 -5.87 -16.04 15.88
N LEU A 95 -6.15 -15.22 14.87
CA LEU A 95 -7.47 -14.69 14.60
C LEU A 95 -7.69 -14.57 13.09
N THR A 96 -8.81 -15.08 12.61
CA THR A 96 -9.29 -14.94 11.24
C THR A 96 -10.54 -14.08 11.23
N ILE A 97 -10.54 -13.07 10.37
CA ILE A 97 -11.70 -12.19 10.16
C ILE A 97 -11.97 -12.13 8.67
N LYS A 98 -13.24 -12.15 8.31
CA LYS A 98 -13.67 -11.98 6.94
C LYS A 98 -14.25 -10.58 6.76
N THR A 99 -13.84 -9.92 5.69
CA THR A 99 -14.42 -8.64 5.25
C THR A 99 -15.04 -8.80 3.88
N ILE A 100 -16.25 -8.28 3.73
CA ILE A 100 -17.01 -8.34 2.49
C ILE A 100 -17.34 -6.93 2.04
N GLY A 101 -16.89 -6.57 0.83
CA GLY A 101 -17.24 -5.31 0.18
C GLY A 101 -18.63 -5.36 -0.44
N HIS A 102 -19.41 -4.30 -0.19
CA HIS A 102 -20.74 -4.06 -0.76
C HIS A 102 -20.80 -2.63 -1.31
N GLN A 103 -21.79 -2.34 -2.17
CA GLN A 103 -22.15 -1.00 -2.61
C GLN A 103 -23.01 -0.32 -1.54
N TRP A 104 -22.52 0.63 -0.72
CA TRP A 104 -21.16 1.15 -0.60
C TRP A 104 -20.76 1.19 0.88
N TYR A 105 -20.41 0.02 1.41
CA TYR A 105 -20.03 -0.20 2.80
C TYR A 105 -19.22 -1.50 2.94
N TRP A 106 -18.65 -1.73 4.11
CA TRP A 106 -17.95 -2.96 4.44
C TRP A 106 -18.71 -3.73 5.51
N SER A 107 -18.78 -5.05 5.39
CA SER A 107 -19.23 -5.91 6.48
C SER A 107 -18.07 -6.74 6.99
N TYR A 108 -18.06 -7.04 8.28
CA TYR A 108 -17.02 -7.80 8.94
C TYR A 108 -17.63 -8.97 9.71
N GLU A 109 -17.08 -10.17 9.53
CA GLU A 109 -17.52 -11.40 10.17
C GLU A 109 -16.37 -11.96 11.04
N TYR A 110 -16.62 -12.11 12.33
CA TYR A 110 -15.74 -12.71 13.33
C TYR A 110 -16.30 -14.07 13.72
N THR A 111 -15.93 -15.10 12.95
CA THR A 111 -16.51 -16.45 13.06
C THR A 111 -15.69 -17.40 13.93
N ASP A 112 -14.48 -17.01 14.33
CA ASP A 112 -13.60 -17.80 15.21
C ASP A 112 -14.06 -17.82 16.67
N PHE A 113 -14.97 -16.92 17.07
CA PHE A 113 -15.51 -16.88 18.44
C PHE A 113 -16.69 -17.85 18.63
N THR A 114 -16.98 -18.19 19.89
CA THR A 114 -18.09 -19.10 20.23
C THR A 114 -19.45 -18.60 19.75
N ASP A 115 -19.66 -17.29 19.86
CA ASP A 115 -20.81 -16.60 19.31
C ASP A 115 -20.31 -15.80 18.09
N PRO A 116 -20.67 -16.20 16.86
CA PRO A 116 -20.28 -15.45 15.66
C PRO A 116 -20.80 -14.02 15.74
N TYR A 117 -19.91 -13.07 15.47
CA TYR A 117 -20.24 -11.65 15.49
C TYR A 117 -20.08 -11.07 14.09
N GLU A 118 -21.12 -10.42 13.59
CA GLU A 118 -21.11 -9.74 12.30
C GLU A 118 -21.69 -8.32 12.44
N PHE A 119 -21.15 -7.39 11.66
CA PHE A 119 -21.68 -6.03 11.58
C PHE A 119 -21.30 -5.34 10.28
N ASP A 120 -22.07 -4.32 9.95
CA ASP A 120 -21.81 -3.42 8.83
C ASP A 120 -21.11 -2.14 9.32
N SER A 121 -20.25 -1.61 8.47
CA SER A 121 -19.45 -0.41 8.69
C SER A 121 -19.72 0.58 7.56
N TYR A 122 -20.50 1.61 7.88
CA TYR A 122 -20.86 2.71 7.00
C TYR A 122 -20.09 3.97 7.36
N MET A 123 -19.82 4.82 6.36
CA MET A 123 -19.26 6.14 6.59
C MET A 123 -20.23 7.01 7.40
N LEU A 124 -19.74 7.67 8.45
CA LEU A 124 -20.56 8.61 9.21
C LEU A 124 -20.97 9.82 8.34
N PRO A 125 -22.28 10.12 8.23
CA PRO A 125 -22.74 11.32 7.54
C PRO A 125 -22.21 12.59 8.20
N TYR A 126 -21.94 13.62 7.40
CA TYR A 126 -21.40 14.90 7.91
C TYR A 126 -22.25 15.54 9.01
N ASN A 127 -23.58 15.40 8.93
CA ASN A 127 -24.51 15.99 9.89
C ASN A 127 -24.50 15.29 11.26
N GLU A 128 -24.00 14.05 11.32
CA GLU A 128 -23.94 13.22 12.53
C GLU A 128 -22.51 13.14 13.10
N MET A 129 -21.55 13.73 12.39
CA MET A 129 -20.13 13.65 12.73
C MET A 129 -19.81 14.49 13.98
N PRO A 130 -19.05 13.95 14.94
CA PRO A 130 -18.58 14.73 16.08
C PRO A 130 -17.56 15.79 15.65
N MET A 131 -17.34 16.82 16.47
CA MET A 131 -16.45 17.95 16.12
C MET A 131 -14.98 17.54 15.87
N ASN A 132 -14.56 16.40 16.39
CA ASN A 132 -13.23 15.82 16.21
C ASN A 132 -13.19 14.71 15.14
N GLY A 133 -14.29 14.49 14.43
CA GLY A 133 -14.39 13.46 13.40
C GLY A 133 -13.65 13.85 12.12
N PHE A 134 -13.16 12.83 11.41
CA PHE A 134 -12.51 12.98 10.12
C PHE A 134 -13.51 12.76 8.98
N ARG A 135 -13.75 13.84 8.23
CA ARG A 135 -14.63 13.83 7.05
C ARG A 135 -14.19 12.74 6.06
N LEU A 136 -15.14 11.92 5.63
CA LEU A 136 -14.98 10.80 4.69
C LEU A 136 -14.17 9.60 5.20
N LEU A 137 -13.71 9.61 6.45
CA LEU A 137 -12.84 8.57 7.01
C LEU A 137 -13.47 7.84 8.18
N ASP A 138 -14.18 8.55 9.06
CA ASP A 138 -14.83 7.88 10.19
C ASP A 138 -16.06 7.06 9.76
N VAL A 139 -16.24 5.95 10.48
CA VAL A 139 -17.32 4.98 10.31
C VAL A 139 -18.14 4.86 11.59
N ASP A 140 -19.36 4.35 11.46
CA ASP A 140 -20.25 4.06 12.58
C ASP A 140 -19.72 2.93 13.47
N ASN A 141 -19.31 1.81 12.86
CA ASN A 141 -18.75 0.64 13.53
C ASN A 141 -17.34 0.37 13.02
N ARG A 142 -16.37 0.39 13.95
CA ARG A 142 -14.96 0.13 13.66
C ARG A 142 -14.65 -1.36 13.79
N THR A 143 -13.66 -1.81 13.03
CA THR A 143 -13.14 -3.19 13.13
C THR A 143 -12.11 -3.26 14.24
N ILE A 144 -12.46 -3.91 15.35
CA ILE A 144 -11.59 -4.01 16.53
C ILE A 144 -10.69 -5.22 16.38
N LEU A 145 -9.37 -5.00 16.43
CA LEU A 145 -8.37 -6.03 16.21
C LEU A 145 -7.31 -6.05 17.34
N PRO A 146 -6.89 -7.22 17.83
CA PRO A 146 -5.87 -7.30 18.86
C PRO A 146 -4.47 -6.94 18.33
N MET A 147 -3.81 -5.97 18.97
CA MET A 147 -2.39 -5.70 18.69
C MET A 147 -1.50 -6.87 19.12
N ASN A 148 -0.29 -6.94 18.55
CA ASN A 148 0.71 -7.98 18.82
C ASN A 148 0.23 -9.42 18.57
N THR A 149 -0.71 -9.60 17.64
CA THR A 149 -1.18 -10.92 17.21
C THR A 149 -1.12 -11.04 15.69
N PRO A 150 -0.76 -12.22 15.14
CA PRO A 150 -0.88 -12.47 13.71
C PRO A 150 -2.36 -12.65 13.34
N ILE A 151 -2.85 -11.76 12.48
CA ILE A 151 -4.24 -11.74 12.02
C ILE A 151 -4.28 -12.15 10.57
N ARG A 152 -5.21 -13.05 10.23
CA ARG A 152 -5.56 -13.41 8.85
C ARG A 152 -6.84 -12.66 8.46
N MET A 153 -6.76 -11.83 7.44
CA MET A 153 -7.94 -11.24 6.80
C MET A 153 -8.31 -12.02 5.55
N LEU A 154 -9.58 -12.40 5.45
CA LEU A 154 -10.20 -12.96 4.26
C LEU A 154 -11.04 -11.88 3.59
N VAL A 155 -10.70 -11.51 2.37
CA VAL A 155 -11.28 -10.38 1.63
C VAL A 155 -12.05 -10.90 0.42
N THR A 156 -13.34 -10.53 0.33
CA THR A 156 -14.20 -10.86 -0.82
C THR A 156 -15.21 -9.73 -1.04
N ALA A 157 -15.99 -9.79 -2.12
CA ALA A 157 -17.10 -8.87 -2.36
C ALA A 157 -18.40 -9.64 -2.62
N ALA A 158 -19.54 -8.99 -2.37
CA ALA A 158 -20.87 -9.54 -2.65
C ALA A 158 -21.46 -9.06 -3.99
N ASP A 159 -20.97 -7.94 -4.54
CA ASP A 159 -21.52 -7.31 -5.74
C ASP A 159 -20.49 -7.06 -6.85
N VAL A 160 -19.74 -5.96 -6.77
CA VAL A 160 -18.72 -5.53 -7.74
C VAL A 160 -17.33 -5.66 -7.14
N LEU A 161 -16.31 -5.28 -7.90
CA LEU A 161 -14.95 -5.20 -7.38
C LEU A 161 -14.83 -4.07 -6.35
N HIS A 162 -14.17 -4.37 -5.25
CA HIS A 162 -13.71 -3.40 -4.25
C HIS A 162 -12.25 -3.71 -3.92
N SER A 163 -11.61 -2.90 -3.08
CA SER A 163 -10.26 -3.21 -2.59
C SER A 163 -10.09 -2.72 -1.17
N TRP A 164 -9.79 -3.65 -0.28
CA TRP A 164 -9.63 -3.41 1.15
C TRP A 164 -8.19 -2.95 1.40
N THR A 165 -8.02 -1.68 1.76
CA THR A 165 -6.70 -1.04 1.87
C THR A 165 -6.54 -0.31 3.18
N VAL A 166 -5.47 -0.61 3.91
CA VAL A 166 -5.03 0.11 5.11
C VAL A 166 -3.55 0.46 4.95
N PRO A 167 -3.23 1.69 4.49
CA PRO A 167 -1.85 2.06 4.11
C PRO A 167 -0.84 1.96 5.26
N ALA A 168 -1.24 2.31 6.48
CA ALA A 168 -0.35 2.24 7.65
C ALA A 168 0.09 0.80 7.98
N LEU A 169 -0.69 -0.21 7.58
CA LEU A 169 -0.35 -1.62 7.75
C LEU A 169 0.38 -2.20 6.53
N GLY A 170 0.48 -1.46 5.43
CA GLY A 170 1.04 -1.94 4.17
C GLY A 170 0.14 -2.98 3.48
N VAL A 171 -1.16 -2.98 3.77
CA VAL A 171 -2.11 -3.97 3.24
C VAL A 171 -3.01 -3.32 2.20
N LYS A 172 -3.08 -3.95 1.02
CA LYS A 172 -4.05 -3.67 -0.03
C LYS A 172 -4.40 -4.98 -0.70
N VAL A 173 -5.67 -5.36 -0.66
CA VAL A 173 -6.16 -6.62 -1.26
C VAL A 173 -7.49 -6.39 -1.93
N ASP A 174 -7.61 -6.82 -3.17
CA ASP A 174 -8.85 -6.70 -3.93
C ASP A 174 -9.91 -7.66 -3.39
N ALA A 175 -11.10 -7.13 -3.22
CA ALA A 175 -12.32 -7.85 -2.89
C ALA A 175 -13.05 -8.19 -4.19
N THR A 176 -12.95 -9.45 -4.59
CA THR A 176 -13.46 -9.93 -5.89
C THR A 176 -14.66 -10.87 -5.69
N PRO A 177 -15.82 -10.61 -6.30
CA PRO A 177 -16.97 -11.52 -6.17
C PRO A 177 -16.61 -12.94 -6.62
N GLY A 178 -16.97 -13.94 -5.80
CA GLY A 178 -16.70 -15.35 -6.10
C GLY A 178 -15.26 -15.82 -5.83
N ARG A 179 -14.38 -14.97 -5.27
CA ARG A 179 -13.03 -15.36 -4.85
C ARG A 179 -12.70 -14.79 -3.48
N LEU A 180 -12.21 -15.66 -2.60
CA LEU A 180 -11.78 -15.33 -1.25
C LEU A 180 -10.26 -15.11 -1.24
N ASN A 181 -9.83 -13.86 -1.19
CA ASN A 181 -8.41 -13.53 -1.07
C ASN A 181 -7.99 -13.54 0.40
N GLN A 182 -6.76 -13.96 0.66
CA GLN A 182 -6.19 -14.00 2.00
C GLN A 182 -5.02 -13.03 2.08
N THR A 183 -4.92 -12.32 3.20
CA THR A 183 -3.71 -11.60 3.61
C THR A 183 -3.49 -11.77 5.10
N SER A 184 -2.23 -11.69 5.52
CA SER A 184 -1.87 -11.77 6.92
C SER A 184 -1.10 -10.52 7.31
N PHE A 185 -1.38 -9.99 8.49
CA PHE A 185 -0.62 -8.86 9.02
C PHE A 185 -0.52 -8.91 10.54
N PHE A 186 0.34 -8.05 11.06
CA PHE A 186 0.62 -7.90 12.47
C PHE A 186 0.68 -6.42 12.81
N MET A 187 0.02 -6.02 13.90
CA MET A 187 0.03 -4.64 14.39
C MET A 187 0.97 -4.50 15.58
N ASN A 188 1.94 -3.60 15.49
CA ASN A 188 2.98 -3.40 16.51
C ASN A 188 2.65 -2.31 17.55
N ARG A 189 1.57 -1.54 17.35
CA ARG A 189 1.14 -0.50 18.27
C ARG A 189 -0.39 -0.35 18.28
N PRO A 190 -0.99 0.12 19.39
CA PRO A 190 -2.41 0.44 19.44
C PRO A 190 -2.71 1.76 18.72
N GLY A 191 -3.94 1.93 18.27
CA GLY A 191 -4.45 3.19 17.72
C GLY A 191 -5.43 2.98 16.57
N LEU A 192 -5.92 4.08 16.01
CA LEU A 192 -6.84 4.04 14.88
C LEU A 192 -6.08 4.05 13.55
N PHE A 193 -6.32 3.04 12.72
CA PHE A 193 -5.76 2.93 11.38
C PHE A 193 -6.85 3.10 10.33
N TYR A 194 -6.65 4.10 9.47
CA TYR A 194 -7.61 4.50 8.47
C TYR A 194 -7.23 3.98 7.08
N GLY A 195 -8.25 3.61 6.32
CA GLY A 195 -8.18 3.09 4.97
C GLY A 195 -9.36 3.57 4.12
N GLN A 196 -9.27 3.35 2.82
CA GLN A 196 -10.36 3.62 1.87
C GLN A 196 -10.39 2.55 0.78
N CYS A 197 -11.57 2.35 0.18
CA CYS A 197 -11.68 1.49 -0.99
C CYS A 197 -10.74 1.98 -2.10
N SER A 198 -9.93 1.07 -2.64
CA SER A 198 -8.89 1.39 -3.64
C SER A 198 -9.13 0.77 -5.01
N GLU A 199 -10.37 0.41 -5.31
CA GLU A 199 -10.85 -0.11 -6.60
C GLU A 199 -12.22 0.49 -6.93
N ILE A 200 -12.44 0.88 -8.20
CA ILE A 200 -13.63 1.63 -8.59
C ILE A 200 -14.91 0.79 -8.45
N CYS A 201 -15.84 1.22 -7.58
CA CYS A 201 -17.04 0.44 -7.24
C CYS A 201 -18.38 1.17 -7.44
N GLY A 202 -18.38 2.30 -8.16
CA GLY A 202 -19.59 3.04 -8.54
C GLY A 202 -19.73 4.42 -7.88
N ALA A 203 -20.96 4.90 -7.73
CA ALA A 203 -21.27 6.29 -7.38
C ALA A 203 -20.64 6.76 -6.06
N ASN A 204 -20.65 5.90 -5.04
CA ASN A 204 -20.12 6.23 -3.72
C ASN A 204 -18.76 5.58 -3.43
N HIS A 205 -17.95 5.35 -4.47
CA HIS A 205 -16.61 4.77 -4.32
C HIS A 205 -15.74 5.49 -3.27
N SER A 206 -15.79 6.82 -3.23
CA SER A 206 -15.02 7.63 -2.28
C SER A 206 -15.58 7.65 -0.84
N PHE A 207 -16.72 6.99 -0.59
CA PHE A 207 -17.51 7.12 0.64
C PHE A 207 -17.68 5.80 1.40
N MET A 208 -16.75 4.86 1.22
CA MET A 208 -16.70 3.59 1.98
C MET A 208 -15.32 3.37 2.62
N PRO A 209 -15.00 4.17 3.67
CA PRO A 209 -13.74 4.08 4.37
C PRO A 209 -13.66 2.81 5.23
N ILE A 210 -12.46 2.54 5.71
CA ILE A 210 -12.12 1.43 6.59
C ILE A 210 -11.47 2.03 7.84
N VAL A 211 -11.91 1.62 9.03
CA VAL A 211 -11.28 2.01 10.29
C VAL A 211 -11.05 0.77 11.13
N ILE A 212 -9.77 0.55 11.47
CA ILE A 212 -9.33 -0.47 12.40
C ILE A 212 -8.99 0.20 13.73
N GLU A 213 -9.37 -0.43 14.83
CA GLU A 213 -9.05 -0.05 16.21
C GLU A 213 -8.25 -1.15 16.93
#